data_AF-A0A968BWF6-F1
#
_entry.id   AF-A0A968BWF6-F1
#
_cell.length_a   1.000
_cell.length_b   1.000
_cell.length_c   1.000
_cell.angle_alpha   90.00
_cell.angle_beta   90.00
_cell.angle_gamma   90.00
#
_symmetry.space_group_name_H-M   'P 1'
#
loop_
_entity.id
_entity.type
_entity.pdbx_description
1 polymer ?
#
loop_
_entity_poly.entity_id
_entity_poly.type
_entity_poly.pdbx_seq_one_letter_code
_entity_poly.pdbx_strand_id
1 'polypeptide(L)'
;MPQVWQACDYWRALGKTVVADLDDDYPRLTPQNPAHPFWVLDVNNMKAQSGLTPVRALEEGLRHVDALLSPSKEILADWADVVPGYWLPNYADGDWYEGIAQKPVPEDGEQITIGWGGSVSH
;
A
#
# COMPACT_ATOMS: atom_id res chain seq x y z
N MET A 1 -1.92 5.24 18.00
CA MET A 1 -1.39 3.95 17.50
C MET A 1 -1.57 2.76 18.46
N PRO A 2 -1.71 2.88 19.80
CA PRO A 2 -1.92 1.70 20.66
C PRO A 2 -3.22 0.92 20.42
N GLN A 3 -4.30 1.59 19.97
CA GLN A 3 -5.62 0.98 19.86
C GLN A 3 -5.74 -0.02 18.69
N VAL A 4 -5.03 0.21 17.58
CA VAL A 4 -5.08 -0.69 16.41
C VAL A 4 -4.34 -1.99 16.73
N TRP A 5 -3.16 -1.90 17.34
CA TRP A 5 -2.37 -3.07 17.73
C TRP A 5 -3.10 -3.92 18.77
N GLN A 6 -3.70 -3.27 19.78
CA GLN A 6 -4.55 -3.95 20.76
C GLN A 6 -5.74 -4.65 20.11
N ALA A 7 -6.34 -4.07 19.06
CA ALA A 7 -7.42 -4.71 18.33
C ALA A 7 -6.92 -5.96 17.57
N CYS A 8 -5.76 -5.89 16.91
CA CYS A 8 -5.14 -7.04 16.27
C CYS A 8 -4.88 -8.16 17.29
N ASP A 9 -4.25 -7.84 18.42
CA ASP A 9 -3.96 -8.80 19.49
C ASP A 9 -5.23 -9.42 20.08
N TYR A 10 -6.27 -8.61 20.30
CA TYR A 10 -7.56 -9.08 20.80
C TYR A 10 -8.18 -10.12 19.87
N TRP A 11 -8.22 -9.86 18.57
CA TRP A 11 -8.80 -10.80 17.60
C TRP A 11 -7.98 -12.08 17.48
N ARG A 12 -6.65 -11.97 17.51
CA ARG A 12 -5.76 -13.14 17.53
C ARG A 12 -5.92 -13.97 18.79
N ALA A 13 -6.10 -13.34 19.95
CA ALA A 13 -6.36 -14.03 21.22
C ALA A 13 -7.70 -14.80 21.19
N LEU A 14 -8.66 -14.38 20.37
CA LEU A 14 -9.91 -15.11 20.10
C LEU A 14 -9.79 -16.17 18.99
N GLY A 15 -8.58 -16.44 18.50
CA GLY A 15 -8.31 -17.41 17.45
C GLY A 15 -8.73 -16.96 16.05
N LYS A 16 -8.87 -15.65 15.82
CA LYS A 16 -9.12 -15.10 14.48
C LYS A 16 -7.80 -14.80 13.79
N THR A 17 -7.73 -15.09 12.50
CA THR A 17 -6.63 -14.66 11.64
C THR A 17 -6.77 -13.16 11.36
N VAL A 18 -5.72 -12.40 11.63
CA VAL A 18 -5.62 -10.98 11.33
C VAL A 18 -4.60 -10.80 10.23
N VAL A 19 -4.98 -10.11 9.16
CA VAL A 19 -4.14 -9.90 7.98
C VAL A 19 -4.05 -8.40 7.72
N ALA A 20 -2.84 -7.91 7.47
CA ALA A 20 -2.61 -6.57 6.95
C ALA A 20 -2.54 -6.61 5.43
N ASP A 21 -3.05 -5.58 4.78
CA ASP A 21 -2.89 -5.36 3.34
C ASP A 21 -2.01 -4.12 3.14
N LEU A 22 -1.00 -4.21 2.29
CA LEU A 22 -0.04 -3.14 2.02
C LEU A 22 0.23 -3.03 0.52
N ASP A 23 -0.06 -1.87 -0.04
CA ASP A 23 0.02 -1.57 -1.47
C ASP A 23 1.20 -0.65 -1.84
N ASP A 24 1.75 0.10 -0.88
CA ASP A 24 2.83 1.07 -1.10
C ASP A 24 4.13 0.75 -0.32
N ASP A 25 5.27 1.11 -0.91
CA ASP A 25 6.58 1.13 -0.25
C ASP A 25 6.81 2.47 0.50
N TYR A 26 6.13 2.62 1.64
CA TYR A 26 6.27 3.81 2.49
C TYR A 26 7.72 4.14 2.93
N PRO A 27 8.60 3.17 3.24
CA PRO A 27 10.00 3.44 3.56
C PRO A 27 10.79 4.20 2.49
N ARG A 28 10.43 4.08 1.21
CA ARG A 28 11.22 4.63 0.08
C ARG A 28 10.47 5.66 -0.74
N LEU A 29 9.42 6.27 -0.19
CA LEU A 29 8.76 7.40 -0.84
C LEU A 29 9.78 8.51 -1.16
N THR A 30 9.61 9.13 -2.32
CA THR A 30 10.41 10.27 -2.75
C THR A 30 9.71 11.59 -2.39
N PRO A 31 10.42 12.74 -2.33
CA PRO A 31 9.82 14.03 -1.99
C PRO A 31 8.69 14.50 -2.94
N GLN A 32 8.59 13.90 -4.14
CA GLN A 32 7.51 14.19 -5.09
C GLN A 32 6.19 13.55 -4.67
N ASN A 33 6.22 12.49 -3.85
CA ASN A 33 5.01 11.84 -3.35
C ASN A 33 4.36 12.70 -2.24
N PRO A 34 3.06 13.04 -2.33
CA PRO A 34 2.36 13.85 -1.33
C PRO A 34 2.37 13.26 0.10
N ALA A 35 2.57 11.94 0.24
CA ALA A 35 2.63 11.26 1.54
C ALA A 35 4.05 11.27 2.16
N HIS A 36 5.08 11.67 1.41
CA HIS A 36 6.47 11.75 1.90
C HIS A 36 6.62 12.59 3.18
N PRO A 37 5.99 13.78 3.31
CA PRO A 37 6.11 14.56 4.55
C PRO A 37 5.65 13.80 5.78
N PHE A 38 4.58 13.00 5.64
CA PHE A 38 4.11 12.18 6.74
C PHE A 38 5.07 11.01 6.99
N TRP A 39 5.25 10.11 6.02
CA TRP A 39 5.95 8.84 6.25
C TRP A 39 7.45 8.98 6.50
N VAL A 40 8.10 9.93 5.82
CA VAL A 40 9.57 10.08 5.84
C VAL A 40 10.00 11.23 6.73
N LEU A 41 9.33 12.39 6.64
CA LEU A 41 9.73 13.58 7.41
C LEU A 41 9.07 13.66 8.79
N ASP A 42 8.10 12.80 9.10
CA ASP A 42 7.37 12.79 10.37
C ASP A 42 6.83 14.19 10.75
N VAL A 43 6.19 14.90 9.80
CA VAL A 43 5.70 16.27 10.04
C VAL A 43 4.68 16.39 11.19
N ASN A 44 4.08 15.28 11.59
CA ASN A 44 3.15 15.21 12.72
C ASN A 44 3.86 14.96 14.07
N ASN A 45 5.19 14.86 14.09
CA ASN A 45 6.01 14.58 15.26
C ASN A 45 5.59 13.30 15.99
N MET A 46 5.23 12.26 15.24
CA MET A 46 4.78 10.99 15.80
C MET A 46 5.89 10.33 16.63
N LYS A 47 7.17 10.52 16.26
CA LYS A 47 8.30 10.05 17.06
C LYS A 47 8.34 10.73 18.43
N ALA A 48 8.07 12.03 18.51
CA ALA A 48 8.04 12.74 19.79
C ALA A 48 6.86 12.28 20.67
N GLN A 49 5.73 11.93 20.05
CA GLN A 49 4.51 11.53 20.76
C GLN A 49 4.50 10.06 21.19
N SER A 50 5.08 9.17 20.37
CA SER A 50 4.96 7.71 20.51
C SER A 50 6.29 6.98 20.63
N GLY A 51 7.41 7.66 20.43
CA GLY A 51 8.75 7.07 20.38
C GLY A 51 9.14 6.48 19.03
N LEU A 52 8.21 6.34 18.08
CA LEU A 52 8.44 5.70 16.78
C LEU A 52 8.18 6.66 15.62
N THR A 53 8.99 6.57 14.57
CA THR A 53 8.67 7.19 13.28
C THR A 53 7.51 6.43 12.61
N PRO A 54 6.78 7.04 11.66
CA PRO A 54 5.67 6.37 10.95
C PRO A 54 6.02 4.98 10.42
N VAL A 55 7.14 4.85 9.72
CA VAL A 55 7.62 3.56 9.20
C VAL A 55 7.91 2.55 10.32
N ARG A 56 8.52 2.98 11.43
CA ARG A 56 8.80 2.08 12.56
C ARG A 56 7.53 1.66 13.30
N ALA A 57 6.50 2.51 13.33
CA ALA A 57 5.20 2.13 13.88
C ALA A 57 4.43 1.18 12.96
N LEU A 58 4.58 1.31 11.64
CA LEU A 58 4.06 0.31 10.70
C LEU A 58 4.74 -1.03 10.91
N GLU A 59 6.08 -1.05 10.97
CA GLU A 59 6.85 -2.27 11.25
C GLU A 59 6.37 -2.96 12.54
N GLU A 60 6.24 -2.19 13.63
CA GLU A 60 5.73 -2.72 14.90
C GLU A 60 4.30 -3.25 14.75
N GLY A 61 3.43 -2.50 14.07
CA GLY A 61 2.06 -2.93 13.77
C GLY A 61 1.98 -4.25 13.01
N LEU A 62 2.88 -4.49 12.06
CA LEU A 62 2.94 -5.74 11.30
C LEU A 62 3.31 -6.94 12.18
N ARG A 63 3.98 -6.75 13.33
CA ARG A 63 4.24 -7.84 14.29
C ARG A 63 2.98 -8.29 15.04
N HIS A 64 1.93 -7.48 15.02
CA HIS A 64 0.65 -7.79 15.64
C HIS A 64 -0.32 -8.55 14.74
N VAL A 65 0.01 -8.77 13.46
CA VAL A 65 -0.84 -9.53 12.52
C VAL A 65 -0.24 -10.91 12.24
N ASP A 66 -1.04 -11.81 11.65
CA ASP A 66 -0.59 -13.16 11.30
C ASP A 66 0.07 -13.24 9.91
N ALA A 67 -0.32 -12.32 9.01
CA ALA A 67 0.19 -12.26 7.65
C ALA A 67 0.08 -10.86 7.04
N LEU A 68 0.90 -10.62 6.02
CA LEU A 68 0.81 -9.49 5.10
C LEU A 68 0.32 -9.97 3.72
N LEU A 69 -0.62 -9.24 3.14
CA LEU A 69 -0.99 -9.31 1.74
C LEU A 69 -0.44 -8.09 1.00
N SER A 70 -0.02 -8.31 -0.24
CA SER A 70 0.38 -7.22 -1.12
C SER A 70 0.24 -7.62 -2.58
N PRO A 71 -0.13 -6.68 -3.46
CA PRO A 71 -0.06 -6.89 -4.91
C PRO A 71 1.38 -6.91 -5.45
N SER A 72 2.37 -6.46 -4.67
CA SER A 72 3.80 -6.42 -5.06
C SER A 72 4.60 -7.48 -4.32
N LYS A 73 5.42 -8.24 -5.06
CA LYS A 73 6.34 -9.22 -4.47
C LYS A 73 7.55 -8.55 -3.82
N GLU A 74 7.91 -7.38 -4.32
CA GLU A 74 8.99 -6.53 -3.81
C GLU A 74 8.63 -6.04 -2.41
N ILE A 75 7.42 -5.51 -2.22
CA ILE A 75 6.91 -5.14 -0.88
C ILE A 75 6.97 -6.34 0.06
N LEU A 76 6.49 -7.51 -0.35
CA LEU A 76 6.58 -8.70 0.51
C LEU A 76 8.01 -9.08 0.88
N ALA A 77 8.96 -8.93 -0.05
CA ALA A 77 10.37 -9.22 0.20
C ALA A 77 10.98 -8.22 1.20
N ASP A 78 10.59 -6.95 1.12
CA ASP A 78 11.06 -5.89 2.03
C ASP A 78 10.59 -6.08 3.47
N TRP A 79 9.48 -6.78 3.69
CA TRP A 79 8.89 -7.01 5.01
C TRP A 79 9.02 -8.47 5.50
N ALA A 80 9.75 -9.31 4.77
CA ALA A 80 9.83 -10.75 5.02
C ALA A 80 10.47 -11.13 6.37
N ASP A 81 11.27 -10.24 6.97
CA ASP A 81 11.88 -10.40 8.29
C ASP A 81 10.94 -9.94 9.44
N VAL A 82 9.82 -9.33 9.11
CA VAL A 82 8.86 -8.78 10.08
C VAL A 82 7.62 -9.66 10.21
N VAL A 83 7.04 -10.08 9.08
CA VAL A 83 5.77 -10.82 9.04
C VAL A 83 5.72 -11.74 7.81
N PRO A 84 5.10 -12.93 7.88
CA PRO A 84 4.88 -13.77 6.71
C PRO A 84 4.04 -13.06 5.64
N GLY A 85 4.54 -13.05 4.40
CA GLY A 85 3.89 -12.39 3.27
C GLY A 85 3.24 -13.36 2.27
N TYR A 86 2.08 -13.00 1.73
CA TYR A 86 1.42 -13.72 0.63
C TYR A 86 1.04 -12.77 -0.50
N TRP A 87 1.39 -13.16 -1.73
CA TRP A 87 1.12 -12.35 -2.90
C TRP A 87 -0.35 -12.48 -3.31
N LEU A 88 -1.03 -11.34 -3.34
CA LEU A 88 -2.41 -11.21 -3.79
C LEU A 88 -2.49 -10.05 -4.79
N PRO A 89 -2.52 -10.32 -6.11
CA PRO A 89 -2.55 -9.26 -7.11
C PRO A 89 -3.88 -8.50 -7.07
N ASN A 90 -3.84 -7.24 -7.48
CA ASN A 90 -5.06 -6.47 -7.74
C ASN A 90 -5.79 -7.05 -8.96
N TYR A 91 -7.11 -7.17 -8.86
CA TYR A 91 -7.97 -7.62 -9.95
C TYR A 91 -8.86 -6.47 -10.42
N ALA A 92 -8.91 -6.28 -11.73
CA ALA A 92 -9.91 -5.43 -12.36
C ALA A 92 -11.17 -6.26 -12.68
N ASP A 93 -12.34 -5.65 -12.55
CA ASP A 93 -13.59 -6.27 -12.96
C ASP A 93 -13.69 -6.28 -14.50
N GLY A 94 -13.67 -7.47 -15.11
CA GLY A 94 -13.67 -7.63 -16.56
C GLY A 94 -14.88 -6.97 -17.22
N ASP A 95 -16.05 -7.06 -16.58
CA ASP A 95 -17.32 -6.52 -17.09
C ASP A 95 -17.25 -5.00 -17.30
N TRP A 96 -16.36 -4.31 -16.59
CA TRP A 96 -16.19 -2.85 -16.74
C TRP A 96 -15.45 -2.49 -18.02
N TYR A 97 -14.63 -3.40 -18.55
CA TYR A 97 -13.77 -3.15 -19.71
C TYR A 97 -14.26 -3.84 -20.98
N GLU A 98 -15.15 -4.82 -20.84
CA GLU A 98 -15.79 -5.47 -21.97
C GLU A 98 -16.77 -4.53 -22.68
N GLY A 99 -16.76 -4.58 -24.02
CA GLY A 99 -17.67 -3.76 -24.83
C GLY A 99 -17.42 -2.25 -24.82
N ILE A 100 -16.38 -1.76 -24.13
CA ILE A 100 -15.97 -0.35 -24.22
C ILE A 100 -15.62 -0.05 -25.68
N ALA A 101 -16.28 0.97 -26.24
CA ALA A 101 -15.99 1.48 -27.56
C ALA A 101 -14.52 1.95 -27.63
N GLN A 102 -13.73 1.27 -28.45
CA GLN A 102 -12.34 1.63 -28.68
C GLN A 102 -12.26 2.80 -29.67
N LYS A 103 -11.32 3.73 -29.45
CA LYS A 103 -11.00 4.74 -30.47
C LYS A 103 -10.37 4.05 -31.68
N PRO A 104 -10.65 4.50 -32.91
CA PRO A 104 -9.97 3.97 -34.09
C PRO A 104 -8.47 4.23 -34.00
N VAL A 105 -7.69 3.38 -34.67
CA VAL A 105 -6.24 3.58 -34.84
C VAL A 105 -6.04 4.84 -35.71
N PRO A 106 -5.24 5.83 -35.28
CA PRO A 106 -5.01 7.05 -36.06
C PRO A 106 -4.32 6.77 -37.41
N GLU A 107 -4.66 7.53 -38.45
CA GLU A 107 -3.98 7.52 -39.75
C GLU A 107 -2.69 8.37 -39.75
N ASP A 108 -1.87 8.24 -40.80
CA ASP A 108 -0.63 9.00 -40.96
C ASP A 108 -0.89 10.51 -40.97
N GLY A 109 -0.28 11.22 -40.01
CA GLY A 109 -0.43 12.67 -39.85
C GLY A 109 -1.58 13.08 -38.91
N GLU A 110 -2.34 12.14 -38.35
CA GLU A 110 -3.36 12.42 -37.35
C GLU A 110 -2.79 12.58 -35.93
N GLN A 111 -3.56 13.25 -35.06
CA GLN A 111 -3.18 13.49 -33.67
C GLN A 111 -3.26 12.20 -32.84
N ILE A 112 -2.13 11.82 -32.24
CA ILE A 112 -2.08 10.74 -31.25
C ILE A 112 -2.54 11.28 -29.88
N THR A 113 -3.51 10.59 -29.27
CA THR A 113 -3.95 10.90 -27.89
C THR A 113 -3.39 9.86 -26.93
N ILE A 114 -2.64 10.31 -25.92
CA ILE A 114 -2.18 9.47 -24.81
C ILE A 114 -3.07 9.74 -23.60
N GLY A 115 -3.75 8.71 -23.11
CA GLY A 115 -4.53 8.77 -21.88
C GLY A 115 -3.68 8.40 -20.67
N TRP A 116 -3.88 9.10 -19.56
CA TRP A 116 -3.32 8.74 -18.26
C TRP A 116 -4.46 8.67 -17.25
N GLY A 117 -4.49 7.60 -16.46
CA GLY A 117 -5.45 7.39 -15.39
C GLY A 117 -4.71 6.90 -14.16
N GLY A 118 -4.94 7.56 -13.03
CA GLY A 118 -4.26 7.31 -11.77
C GLY A 118 -4.28 8.53 -10.86
N SER A 119 -3.73 8.38 -9.66
CA SER A 119 -3.38 9.53 -8.82
C SER A 119 -1.91 9.88 -9.06
N VAL A 120 -1.54 11.15 -8.90
CA VAL A 120 -0.13 11.60 -8.91
C VAL A 120 0.60 11.17 -7.62
N SER A 121 -0.11 10.50 -6.71
CA SER A 121 0.35 10.14 -5.36
C SER A 121 0.64 8.65 -5.15
N HIS A 122 0.39 7.80 -6.14
CA HIS A 122 0.79 6.38 -6.14
C HIS A 122 1.99 6.20 -7.08
#